data_AF-A0A6G2PXZ9-F1
#
_entry.id   AF-A0A6G2PXZ9-F1
#
_cell.length_a   1.000
_cell.length_b   1.000
_cell.length_c   1.000
_cell.angle_alpha   90.00
_cell.angle_beta   90.00
_cell.angle_gamma   90.00
#
_symmetry.space_group_name_H-M   'P 1'
#
loop_
_entity.id
_entity.type
_entity.pdbx_description
1 polymer ?
#
loop_
_entity_poly.entity_id
_entity_poly.type
_entity_poly.pdbx_seq_one_letter_code
_entity_poly.pdbx_strand_id
1 'polypeptide(L)'
;MELPSDHGLPVPDMPAVRDWTEAERDQWQQWWESPQAAMWDESFIPTVAVMLTYFGKILDGTATSTHQMEFRHLAGALGLTAEGMKRLGWAFEGDAE
;
A
#
# COMPACT_ATOMS: atom_id res chain seq x y z
N MET A 1 4.86 -2.05 17.71
CA MET A 1 5.95 -2.50 16.82
C MET A 1 6.42 -1.28 16.07
N GLU A 2 7.71 -0.99 16.11
CA GLU A 2 8.27 0.20 15.47
C GLU A 2 8.60 -0.11 14.01
N LEU A 3 8.19 0.78 13.11
CA LEU A 3 8.49 0.72 11.70
C LEU A 3 9.78 1.50 11.42
N PRO A 4 10.76 0.90 10.72
CA PRO A 4 11.99 1.58 10.37
C PRO A 4 11.72 2.70 9.34
N SER A 5 12.52 3.76 9.37
CA SER A 5 12.45 4.82 8.35
C SER A 5 12.86 4.34 6.95
N ASP A 6 13.78 3.38 6.88
CA ASP A 6 14.17 2.64 5.67
C ASP A 6 14.36 1.16 6.03
N HIS A 7 13.66 0.27 5.34
CA HIS A 7 13.74 -1.18 5.57
C HIS A 7 14.69 -1.90 4.61
N GLY A 8 15.18 -1.24 3.56
CA GLY A 8 16.14 -1.82 2.60
C GLY A 8 15.66 -3.07 1.85
N LEU A 9 14.35 -3.36 1.87
CA LEU A 9 13.79 -4.51 1.15
C LEU A 9 13.57 -4.14 -0.32
N PRO A 10 13.79 -5.07 -1.26
CA PRO A 10 13.57 -4.78 -2.67
C PRO A 10 12.07 -4.60 -2.94
N VAL A 11 11.75 -3.72 -3.88
CA VAL A 11 10.40 -3.62 -4.44
C VAL A 11 10.11 -4.88 -5.26
N PRO A 12 9.03 -5.62 -4.97
CA PRO A 12 8.69 -6.82 -5.73
C PRO A 12 8.25 -6.48 -7.15
N ASP A 13 8.43 -7.44 -8.06
CA ASP A 13 7.92 -7.33 -9.42
C ASP A 13 6.39 -7.19 -9.43
N MET A 14 5.89 -6.30 -10.29
CA MET A 14 4.45 -6.16 -10.48
C MET A 14 3.86 -7.41 -11.16
N PRO A 15 2.67 -7.88 -10.76
CA PRO A 15 2.03 -9.03 -11.41
C PRO A 15 1.82 -8.82 -12.91
N ALA A 16 2.27 -9.77 -13.73
CA ALA A 16 2.16 -9.73 -15.20
C ALA A 16 0.74 -10.06 -15.73
N VAL A 17 -0.30 -9.73 -14.97
CA VAL A 17 -1.72 -10.02 -15.32
C VAL A 17 -2.35 -8.96 -16.23
N ARG A 18 -1.73 -7.77 -16.31
CA ARG A 18 -2.14 -6.65 -17.16
C ARG A 18 -0.97 -5.69 -17.37
N ASP A 19 -1.14 -4.77 -18.31
CA ASP A 19 -0.25 -3.62 -18.41
C ASP A 19 -0.51 -2.64 -17.27
N TRP A 20 0.58 -2.11 -16.71
CA TRP A 20 0.59 -1.07 -15.68
C TRP A 20 1.08 0.23 -16.29
N THR A 21 0.34 1.30 -16.04
CA THR A 21 0.74 2.66 -16.44
C THR A 21 1.98 3.12 -15.66
N GLU A 22 2.67 4.15 -16.14
CA GLU A 22 3.82 4.74 -15.44
C GLU A 22 3.42 5.21 -14.03
N ALA A 23 2.32 5.95 -13.90
CA ALA A 23 1.81 6.41 -12.61
C ALA A 23 1.49 5.25 -11.64
N GLU A 24 1.02 4.11 -12.14
CA GLU A 24 0.80 2.92 -11.31
C GLU A 24 2.11 2.27 -10.86
N ARG A 25 3.14 2.25 -11.72
CA ARG A 25 4.48 1.74 -11.37
C ARG A 25 5.13 2.61 -10.30
N ASP A 26 5.04 3.93 -10.44
CA ASP A 26 5.56 4.87 -9.46
C ASP A 26 4.85 4.71 -8.11
N GLN A 27 3.53 4.53 -8.13
CA GLN A 27 2.77 4.34 -6.89
C GLN A 27 3.05 2.99 -6.24
N TRP A 28 3.25 1.93 -7.03
CA TRP A 28 3.69 0.63 -6.55
C TRP A 28 5.02 0.75 -5.81
N GLN A 29 6.01 1.40 -6.43
CA GLN A 29 7.32 1.65 -5.82
C GLN A 29 7.17 2.44 -4.51
N GLN A 30 6.44 3.55 -4.52
CA GLN A 30 6.21 4.36 -3.31
C GLN A 30 5.59 3.58 -2.15
N TRP A 31 4.65 2.66 -2.42
CA TRP A 31 4.06 1.85 -1.35
C TRP A 31 5.03 0.80 -0.82
N TRP A 32 5.79 0.12 -1.68
CA TRP A 32 6.74 -0.91 -1.27
C TRP A 32 8.05 -0.36 -0.68
N GLU A 33 8.36 0.92 -0.88
CA GLU A 33 9.46 1.63 -0.21
C GLU A 33 9.01 2.30 1.10
N SER A 34 7.72 2.25 1.43
CA SER A 34 7.22 2.86 2.67
C SER A 34 7.65 2.06 3.91
N PRO A 35 7.84 2.69 5.08
CA PRO A 35 8.09 1.99 6.34
C PRO A 35 7.14 0.81 6.63
N GLN A 36 5.87 0.95 6.25
CA GLN A 36 4.83 -0.06 6.42
C GLN A 36 5.13 -1.35 5.64
N ALA A 37 5.79 -1.25 4.48
CA ALA A 37 6.14 -2.39 3.65
C ALA A 37 7.18 -3.31 4.30
N ALA A 38 7.89 -2.85 5.34
CA ALA A 38 8.71 -3.71 6.19
C ALA A 38 7.93 -4.87 6.82
N MET A 39 6.60 -4.69 6.97
CA MET A 39 5.70 -5.68 7.54
C MET A 39 4.96 -6.51 6.49
N TRP A 40 5.17 -6.24 5.21
CA TRP A 40 4.54 -6.95 4.11
C TRP A 40 5.50 -8.02 3.59
N ASP A 41 5.02 -9.26 3.49
CA ASP A 41 5.72 -10.33 2.79
C ASP A 41 5.13 -10.52 1.37
N GLU A 42 5.63 -11.52 0.64
CA GLU A 42 5.18 -11.83 -0.72
C GLU A 42 3.68 -12.08 -0.83
N SER A 43 3.01 -12.49 0.26
CA SER A 43 1.56 -12.73 0.26
C SER A 43 0.73 -11.46 0.11
N PHE A 44 1.32 -10.29 0.33
CA PHE A 44 0.67 -8.99 0.17
C PHE A 44 0.65 -8.48 -1.28
N ILE A 45 1.50 -9.04 -2.17
CA ILE A 45 1.60 -8.62 -3.58
C ILE A 45 0.23 -8.56 -4.27
N PRO A 46 -0.65 -9.58 -4.21
CA PRO A 46 -1.97 -9.51 -4.84
C PRO A 46 -2.85 -8.42 -4.23
N THR A 47 -2.81 -8.23 -2.91
CA THR A 47 -3.62 -7.22 -2.19
C THR A 47 -3.22 -5.81 -2.58
N VAL A 48 -1.92 -5.52 -2.61
CA VAL A 48 -1.39 -4.21 -3.03
C VAL A 48 -1.72 -3.96 -4.51
N ALA A 49 -1.67 -4.99 -5.36
CA ALA A 49 -1.99 -4.86 -6.79
C ALA A 49 -3.49 -4.56 -7.03
N VAL A 50 -4.37 -5.15 -6.21
CA VAL A 50 -5.80 -4.83 -6.22
C VAL A 50 -6.03 -3.39 -5.76
N MET A 51 -5.39 -2.97 -4.67
CA MET A 51 -5.47 -1.58 -4.20
C MET A 51 -4.99 -0.60 -5.28
N LEU A 52 -3.90 -0.92 -5.99
CA LEU A 52 -3.37 -0.12 -7.09
C LEU A 52 -4.36 0.00 -8.26
N THR A 53 -5.09 -1.07 -8.54
CA THR A 53 -6.14 -1.05 -9.57
C THR A 53 -7.30 -0.13 -9.18
N TYR A 54 -7.66 -0.06 -7.90
CA TYR A 54 -8.66 0.91 -7.43
C TYR A 54 -8.11 2.33 -7.45
N PHE A 55 -6.84 2.53 -7.11
CA PHE A 55 -6.16 3.81 -7.22
C PHE A 55 -6.21 4.36 -8.65
N GLY A 56 -5.85 3.54 -9.65
CA GLY A 56 -5.93 3.94 -11.06
C GLY A 56 -7.34 4.40 -11.46
N LYS A 57 -8.36 3.64 -11.09
CA LYS A 57 -9.78 4.00 -11.32
C LYS A 57 -10.21 5.29 -10.63
N ILE A 58 -9.65 5.58 -9.46
CA ILE A 58 -9.97 6.81 -8.72
C ILE A 58 -9.38 8.01 -9.47
N LEU A 59 -8.12 7.91 -9.93
CA LEU A 59 -7.45 8.98 -10.65
C LEU A 59 -8.04 9.25 -12.03
N ASP A 60 -8.45 8.22 -12.76
CA ASP A 60 -9.05 8.36 -14.10
C ASP A 60 -10.54 8.74 -14.07
N GLY A 61 -11.14 8.84 -12.89
CA GLY A 61 -12.54 9.21 -12.70
C GLY A 61 -13.56 8.12 -13.01
N THR A 62 -13.13 6.86 -13.19
CA THR A 62 -14.02 5.72 -13.50
C THR A 62 -14.40 4.90 -12.26
N ALA A 63 -13.90 5.26 -11.07
CA ALA A 63 -14.22 4.58 -9.82
C ALA A 63 -15.68 4.74 -9.41
N THR A 64 -16.35 3.61 -9.20
CA THR A 64 -17.63 3.53 -8.47
C THR A 64 -17.44 3.76 -6.96
N SER A 65 -18.54 3.96 -6.24
CA SER A 65 -18.54 4.06 -4.77
C SER A 65 -17.94 2.82 -4.09
N THR A 66 -18.18 1.62 -4.63
CA THR A 66 -17.58 0.38 -4.14
C THR A 66 -16.06 0.41 -4.26
N HIS A 67 -15.50 0.82 -5.40
CA HIS A 67 -14.04 0.91 -5.57
C HIS A 67 -13.41 1.85 -4.54
N GLN A 68 -14.05 3.00 -4.27
CA GLN A 68 -13.55 3.95 -3.27
C GLN A 68 -13.65 3.40 -1.84
N MET A 69 -14.69 2.64 -1.54
CA MET A 69 -14.86 2.00 -0.23
C MET A 69 -13.81 0.90 -0.01
N GLU A 70 -13.63 0.02 -0.98
CA GLU A 70 -12.63 -1.05 -0.92
C GLU A 70 -11.22 -0.49 -0.85
N PHE A 71 -10.91 0.57 -1.61
CA PHE A 71 -9.62 1.26 -1.51
C PHE A 71 -9.33 1.75 -0.08
N ARG A 72 -10.30 2.42 0.57
CA ARG A 72 -10.13 2.87 1.96
C ARG A 72 -9.98 1.71 2.94
N HIS A 73 -10.72 0.62 2.72
CA HIS A 73 -10.61 -0.58 3.54
C HIS A 73 -9.22 -1.21 3.44
N LEU A 74 -8.72 -1.41 2.22
CA LEU A 74 -7.39 -1.93 1.96
C LEU A 74 -6.29 -1.03 2.50
N ALA A 75 -6.40 0.30 2.31
CA ALA A 75 -5.46 1.25 2.89
C ALA A 75 -5.37 1.13 4.42
N GLY A 76 -6.50 0.88 5.09
CA GLY A 76 -6.53 0.58 6.52
C GLY A 76 -5.88 -0.76 6.86
N ALA A 77 -6.21 -1.82 6.13
CA ALA A 77 -5.69 -3.17 6.36
C ALA A 77 -4.18 -3.29 6.12
N LEU A 78 -3.63 -2.50 5.19
CA LEU A 78 -2.21 -2.42 4.88
C LEU A 78 -1.42 -1.49 5.81
N GLY A 79 -2.10 -0.82 6.75
CA GLY A 79 -1.47 0.13 7.66
C GLY A 79 -1.04 1.45 7.02
N LEU A 80 -1.53 1.76 5.82
CA LEU A 80 -1.21 3.01 5.10
C LEU A 80 -1.97 4.24 5.62
N THR A 81 -2.77 4.07 6.67
CA THR A 81 -3.52 5.14 7.32
C THR A 81 -3.20 5.16 8.81
N ALA A 82 -3.34 6.31 9.46
CA ALA A 82 -3.13 6.44 10.91
C ALA A 82 -4.03 5.48 11.72
N GLU A 83 -5.29 5.30 11.31
CA GLU A 83 -6.19 4.34 11.95
C GLU A 83 -5.73 2.89 11.73
N GLY A 84 -5.26 2.56 10.52
CA GLY A 84 -4.70 1.26 10.18
C GLY A 84 -3.47 0.93 11.03
N MET A 85 -2.50 1.85 11.11
CA MET A 85 -1.31 1.69 11.95
C MET A 85 -1.68 1.47 13.41
N LYS A 86 -2.59 2.30 13.96
CA LYS A 86 -3.08 2.15 15.33
C LYS A 86 -3.71 0.78 15.58
N ARG A 87 -4.53 0.29 14.63
CA ARG A 87 -5.19 -1.02 14.73
C ARG A 87 -4.20 -2.19 14.69
N LEU A 88 -3.15 -2.06 13.90
CA LEU A 88 -2.09 -3.06 13.75
C LEU A 88 -1.03 -2.98 14.87
N GLY A 89 -1.12 -1.97 15.74
CA GLY A 89 -0.13 -1.72 16.80
C GLY A 89 1.22 -1.27 16.25
N TRP A 90 1.21 -0.62 15.08
CA TRP A 90 2.38 -0.04 14.44
C TRP A 90 2.56 1.42 14.87
N ALA A 91 3.81 1.82 15.07
CA ALA A 91 4.23 3.19 15.31
C ALA A 91 5.53 3.42 14.52
N PHE A 92 5.86 4.67 14.17
CA PHE A 92 7.17 4.92 13.58
C PHE A 92 8.24 4.89 14.69
N GLU A 93 9.45 4.51 14.32
CA GLU A 93 10.60 4.64 15.22
C GLU A 93 10.74 6.09 15.69
N GLY A 94 10.76 6.30 17.01
CA GLY A 94 10.86 7.62 17.63
C GLY A 94 9.54 8.30 18.02
N ASP A 95 8.37 7.71 17.73
CA ASP A 95 7.06 8.22 18.19
C ASP A 95 6.79 7.96 19.69
N ALA A 96 7.62 7.15 20.34
CA ALA A 96 7.54 6.86 21.77
C ALA A 96 8.29 7.92 22.60
N GLU A 97 7.69 9.11 22.75
CA GLU A 97 8.01 10.06 23.83
C GLU A 97 6.87 10.16 24.85
#